data_AF-X8AHX0-F1
#
_entry.id   AF-X8AHX0-F1
#
_cell.length_a   1.000
_cell.length_b   1.000
_cell.length_c   1.000
_cell.angle_alpha   90.00
_cell.angle_beta   90.00
_cell.angle_gamma   90.00
#
_symmetry.space_group_name_H-M   'P 1'
#
loop_
_entity.id
_entity.type
_entity.pdbx_description
1 polymer ?
#
loop_
_entity_poly.entity_id
_entity_poly.type
_entity_poly.pdbx_seq_one_letter_code
_entity_poly.pdbx_strand_id
1 'polypeptide(L)' 'MLDTMSFYKPTQAGAYPIVLATYEIVCSKYPESDVGTAVKAFLQATIGPGQAGLADNGYIPIPDGFKPRLSTAINAIS' A
#
# COMPACT_ATOMS: atom_id res chain seq x y z
N MET A 1 1.57 2.34 -11.68
CA MET A 1 0.91 1.07 -11.38
C MET A 1 1.89 0.19 -10.63
N LEU A 2 1.39 -0.78 -9.87
CA LEU A 2 2.21 -1.87 -9.35
C LEU A 2 2.58 -2.79 -10.51
N ASP A 3 3.85 -3.16 -10.65
CA ASP A 3 4.30 -4.08 -11.69
C ASP A 3 4.04 -5.53 -11.27
N THR A 4 2.92 -6.09 -11.73
CA THR A 4 2.52 -7.46 -11.39
C THR A 4 3.30 -8.52 -12.18
N MET A 5 3.96 -8.16 -13.28
CA MET A 5 4.70 -9.11 -14.12
C MET A 5 5.94 -9.64 -13.40
N SER A 6 6.63 -8.78 -12.64
CA SER A 6 7.81 -9.15 -11.87
C SER A 6 7.54 -10.26 -10.84
N PHE A 7 6.34 -10.30 -10.25
CA PHE A 7 5.97 -11.32 -9.27
C PHE A 7 5.38 -12.60 -9.91
N TYR A 8 4.65 -12.50 -11.01
CA TYR A 8 4.10 -13.68 -11.71
C TYR A 8 5.13 -14.41 -12.59
N LYS A 9 6.23 -13.75 -12.95
CA LYS A 9 7.34 -14.31 -13.73
C LYS A 9 8.69 -13.94 -13.11
N PRO A 10 9.00 -14.42 -11.89
CA PRO A 10 10.24 -14.05 -11.24
C PRO A 10 11.44 -14.65 -11.99
N THR A 11 12.49 -13.85 -12.18
CA THR A 11 13.75 -14.28 -12.82
C THR A 11 14.81 -14.72 -11.82
N GLN A 12 14.61 -14.43 -10.53
CA GLN A 12 15.51 -14.80 -9.46
C GLN A 12 15.30 -16.25 -9.03
N ALA A 13 16.39 -17.04 -8.98
CA ALA A 13 16.34 -18.42 -8.53
C ALA A 13 15.82 -18.50 -7.08
N GLY A 14 14.88 -19.43 -6.83
CA GLY A 14 14.26 -19.64 -5.52
C GLY A 14 13.09 -18.71 -5.19
N ALA A 15 12.72 -17.78 -6.08
CA ALA A 15 11.56 -16.92 -5.88
C ALA A 15 10.23 -17.69 -6.03
N TYR A 16 9.27 -17.38 -5.17
CA TYR A 16 7.94 -18.00 -5.19
C TYR A 16 6.99 -17.23 -6.13
N PRO A 17 6.34 -17.88 -7.13
CA PRO A 17 5.62 -17.17 -8.19
C PRO A 17 4.15 -16.83 -7.88
N ILE A 18 3.62 -17.28 -6.73
CA ILE A 18 2.23 -17.05 -6.34
C ILE A 18 2.21 -15.95 -5.27
N VAL A 19 1.95 -14.72 -5.68
CA VAL A 19 1.87 -13.54 -4.82
C VAL A 19 0.54 -12.84 -5.05
N LEU A 20 -0.09 -12.34 -3.98
CA LEU A 20 -1.30 -11.53 -4.05
C LEU A 20 -0.98 -10.11 -3.58
N ALA A 21 -1.43 -9.13 -4.36
CA ALA A 21 -1.39 -7.73 -3.96
C ALA A 21 -2.71 -7.35 -3.28
N THR A 22 -2.67 -7.13 -1.97
CA THR A 22 -3.79 -6.53 -1.23
C THR A 22 -3.88 -5.04 -1.57
N TYR A 23 -5.09 -4.56 -1.82
CA TYR A 23 -5.34 -3.17 -2.19
C TYR A 23 -6.49 -2.58 -1.37
N GLU A 24 -6.40 -1.27 -1.13
CA GLU A 24 -7.47 -0.46 -0.55
C GLU A 24 -8.00 0.50 -1.62
N ILE A 25 -9.32 0.58 -1.79
CA ILE A 25 -9.97 1.51 -2.71
C ILE A 25 -10.71 2.55 -1.88
N VAL A 26 -10.37 3.83 -2.10
CA VAL A 26 -10.95 4.97 -1.38
C VAL A 26 -11.35 6.08 -2.35
N CYS A 27 -12.22 6.99 -1.91
CA CYS A 27 -12.55 8.18 -2.67
C CYS A 27 -11.38 9.18 -2.60
N SER A 28 -11.12 9.89 -3.69
CA SER A 28 -10.20 11.03 -3.67
C SER A 28 -10.82 12.26 -2.99
N LYS A 29 -12.15 12.36 -3.04
CA LYS A 29 -12.92 13.42 -2.39
C LYS A 29 -14.15 12.85 -1.69
N TYR A 30 -14.32 13.20 -0.42
CA TYR A 30 -15.46 12.80 0.40
C TYR A 30 -16.48 13.95 0.53
N PRO A 31 -17.78 13.64 0.64
CA PRO A 31 -18.80 14.65 0.92
C PRO A 31 -18.68 15.21 2.35
N GLU A 32 -18.43 14.32 3.31
CA GLU A 32 -18.23 14.64 4.71
C GLU A 32 -16.73 14.78 5.03
N SER A 33 -16.30 15.97 5.43
CA SER A 33 -14.90 16.29 5.72
C SER A 33 -14.27 15.39 6.77
N ASP A 34 -15.06 15.00 7.77
CA ASP A 34 -14.57 14.21 8.91
C ASP A 34 -14.26 12.78 8.46
N VAL A 35 -15.05 12.24 7.51
CA VAL A 35 -14.80 10.93 6.90
C VAL A 35 -13.53 10.99 6.06
N GLY A 36 -13.37 12.02 5.22
CA GLY A 36 -12.15 12.20 4.42
C GLY A 36 -10.90 12.32 5.29
N THR A 37 -10.99 13.05 6.40
CA THR A 37 -9.91 13.18 7.39
C THR A 37 -9.56 11.84 8.03
N ALA A 38 -10.58 11.06 8.44
CA ALA A 38 -10.37 9.74 9.04
C ALA A 38 -9.74 8.74 8.06
N VAL A 39 -10.18 8.70 6.81
CA VAL A 39 -9.61 7.83 5.76
C VAL A 39 -8.16 8.21 5.47
N LYS A 40 -7.86 9.51 5.34
CA LYS A 40 -6.49 10.00 5.16
C LYS A 40 -5.59 9.61 6.33
N ALA A 41 -6.06 9.75 7.57
CA ALA A 41 -5.32 9.37 8.77
C ALA A 41 -5.07 7.86 8.84
N PHE A 42 -6.09 7.04 8.53
CA PHE A 42 -5.97 5.58 8.45
C PHE A 42 -4.89 5.18 7.45
N LEU A 43 -4.94 5.68 6.21
CA LEU A 43 -3.97 5.32 5.19
C LEU A 43 -2.54 5.81 5.54
N GLN A 44 -2.39 6.98 6.15
CA GLN A 44 -1.10 7.46 6.67
C GLN A 44 -0.54 6.51 7.73
N ALA A 45 -1.37 6.05 8.68
CA ALA A 45 -0.97 5.07 9.68
C ALA A 45 -0.58 3.73 9.02
N THR A 46 -1.34 3.27 8.04
CA THR A 46 -1.09 2.02 7.30
C THR A 46 0.26 2.03 6.57
N ILE A 47 0.62 3.12 5.88
CA ILE A 47 1.90 3.22 5.17
C ILE A 47 3.10 3.58 6.07
N GLY A 48 2.84 3.99 7.32
CA GLY A 48 3.84 4.30 8.34
C GLY A 48 3.94 3.18 9.40
N PRO A 49 3.50 3.42 10.65
CA PRO A 49 3.64 2.45 11.74
C PRO A 49 2.95 1.10 11.47
N GLY A 50 1.91 1.05 10.63
CA GLY A 50 1.24 -0.19 10.23
C GLY A 50 2.11 -1.15 9.40
N GLN A 51 3.31 -0.72 8.97
CA GLN A 51 4.27 -1.58 8.28
C GLN A 51 5.12 -2.43 9.23
N ALA A 52 5.17 -2.08 10.52
CA ALA A 52 5.93 -2.83 11.52
C ALA A 52 5.28 -4.20 11.80
N GLY A 53 6.09 -5.27 11.85
CA GLY A 53 5.62 -6.63 12.16
C GLY A 53 4.84 -7.34 11.04
N LEU A 54 4.68 -6.74 9.86
CA LEU A 54 4.02 -7.40 8.72
C LEU A 54 4.72 -8.69 8.28
N ALA A 55 6.06 -8.68 8.28
CA ALA A 55 6.87 -9.84 7.90
C ALA A 55 6.64 -11.04 8.83
N ASP A 56 6.44 -10.81 10.13
CA ASP A 56 6.16 -11.86 11.13
C ASP A 56 4.80 -12.53 10.87
N ASN A 57 3.92 -11.86 10.13
CA ASN A 57 2.59 -12.34 9.74
C ASN A 57 2.55 -12.85 8.28
N GLY A 58 3.70 -12.99 7.62
CA GLY A 58 3.78 -13.49 6.24
C GLY A 58 3.44 -12.46 5.16
N TYR A 59 3.36 -11.17 5.50
CA TYR A 59 3.18 -10.08 4.55
C TYR A 59 4.50 -9.45 4.11
N ILE A 60 4.49 -8.79 2.96
CA ILE A 60 5.63 -8.04 2.43
C ILE A 60 5.41 -6.55 2.76
N PRO A 61 6.29 -5.90 3.54
CA PRO A 61 6.22 -4.46 3.76
C PRO A 61 6.33 -3.68 2.44
N ILE A 62 5.70 -2.52 2.39
CA ILE A 62 5.73 -1.64 1.21
C ILE A 62 7.19 -1.26 0.90
N PRO A 63 7.66 -1.47 -0.35
CA PRO A 63 9.00 -1.08 -0.76
C PRO A 63 9.23 0.43 -0.63
N ASP A 64 10.41 0.84 -0.18
CA ASP A 64 10.73 2.26 0.03
C ASP A 64 10.59 3.11 -1.23
N GLY A 65 10.92 2.56 -2.40
CA GLY A 65 10.73 3.25 -3.69
C GLY A 65 9.26 3.52 -4.06
N PHE A 66 8.31 2.81 -3.44
CA PHE A 66 6.88 2.97 -3.72
C PHE A 66 6.17 3.88 -2.69
N LYS A 67 6.69 4.00 -1.46
CA LYS A 67 6.11 4.83 -0.38
C LYS A 67 5.87 6.30 -0.75
N PRO A 68 6.76 7.01 -1.48
CA PRO A 68 6.52 8.41 -1.85
C PRO A 68 5.28 8.59 -2.72
N ARG A 69 5.03 7.66 -3.65
CA ARG A 69 3.85 7.69 -4.51
C ARG A 69 2.56 7.55 -3.71
N LEU A 70 2.55 6.62 -2.74
CA LEU A 70 1.41 6.43 -1.84
C LEU A 70 1.18 7.67 -0.97
N SER A 71 2.26 8.20 -0.38
CA SER A 71 2.20 9.40 0.47
C SER A 71 1.59 10.59 -0.26
N THR A 72 2.00 10.83 -1.51
CA THR A 72 1.42 11.91 -2.34
C THR A 72 -0.07 11.70 -2.61
N ALA A 73 -0.48 10.48 -2.97
CA ALA A 73 -1.89 10.18 -3.25
C ALA A 73 -2.78 10.31 -2.00
N ILE A 74 -2.32 9.78 -0.86
CA ILE A 74 -3.04 9.85 0.42
C ILE A 74 -3.16 11.29 0.89
N ASN A 75 -2.10 12.09 0.74
CA ASN A 75 -2.12 13.50 1.15
C ASN A 75 -3.10 14.36 0.34
N ALA A 76 -3.44 13.94 -0.88
CA ALA A 76 -4.39 14.63 -1.74
C ALA A 76 -5.87 14.32 -1.41
N ILE A 77 -6.16 13.38 -0.50
CA ILE A 77 -7.53 13.10 -0.04
C ILE A 77 -8.10 14.33 0.66
N SER A 78 -9.33 14.70 0.30
CA SER A 78 -10.09 15.85 0.83
C SER A 78 -11.53 15.51 1.15
#